data_AF-A0A5R9F385-F1
#
_entry.id   AF-A0A5R9F385-F1
#
_cell.length_a   1.000
_cell.length_b   1.000
_cell.length_c   1.000
_cell.angle_alpha   90.00
_cell.angle_beta   90.00
_cell.angle_gamma   90.00
#
_symmetry.space_group_name_H-M   'P 1'
#
loop_
_entity.id
_entity.type
_entity.pdbx_description
1 polymer ?
#
loop_
_entity_poly.entity_id
_entity_poly.type
_entity_poly.pdbx_seq_one_letter_code
_entity_poly.pdbx_strand_id
1 'polypeptide(L)'
;MAIFIFGIPVLLIVTVIFMVVFFSKSREKGDEDVFKSVYVYLVLFATLMMVIGGGISVFMAVADMVSPQGYYQSFQEYKEMRRYDQKGEVKDISEDLLQKEYDYIVKDDNERMEKQAKNQLIKSLGFIIIPLPVFFYFNRMRRKGNA
;
A
#
# COMPACT_ATOMS: atom_id res chain seq x y z
N MET A 1 -13.06 7.39 7.10
CA MET A 1 -13.85 8.47 6.46
C MET A 1 -13.37 8.77 5.03
N ALA A 2 -12.07 8.98 4.79
CA ALA A 2 -11.52 9.23 3.44
C ALA A 2 -11.78 8.11 2.41
N ILE A 3 -11.78 6.83 2.83
CA ILE A 3 -12.08 5.68 1.96
C ILE A 3 -13.51 5.76 1.40
N PHE A 4 -14.48 6.22 2.19
CA PHE A 4 -15.86 6.39 1.74
C PHE A 4 -16.02 7.61 0.81
N ILE A 5 -15.26 8.68 1.07
CA ILE A 5 -15.33 9.94 0.29
C ILE A 5 -14.69 9.77 -1.10
N PHE A 6 -13.58 9.04 -1.23
CA PHE A 6 -12.88 8.88 -2.50
C PHE A 6 -13.10 7.51 -3.16
N GLY A 7 -13.34 6.45 -2.38
CA GLY A 7 -13.52 5.10 -2.91
C GLY A 7 -14.86 4.89 -3.61
N ILE A 8 -15.95 5.43 -3.05
CA ILE A 8 -17.30 5.28 -3.63
C ILE A 8 -17.43 5.99 -4.98
N PRO A 9 -16.98 7.25 -5.15
CA PRO A 9 -17.05 7.93 -6.44
C PRO A 9 -16.22 7.24 -7.53
N VAL A 10 -15.00 6.77 -7.20
CA VAL A 10 -14.14 6.08 -8.17
C VAL A 10 -14.80 4.77 -8.62
N LEU A 11 -15.38 4.01 -7.68
CA LEU A 11 -16.07 2.76 -7.99
C LEU A 11 -17.31 3.00 -8.87
N LEU A 12 -18.07 4.07 -8.62
CA LEU A 12 -19.21 4.48 -9.44
C LEU A 12 -18.80 4.90 -10.85
N ILE A 13 -17.71 5.66 -10.99
CA ILE A 13 -17.20 6.09 -12.31
C ILE A 13 -16.77 4.86 -13.13
N VAL A 14 -16.09 3.91 -12.49
CA VAL A 14 -15.68 2.67 -13.16
C VAL A 14 -16.90 1.88 -13.64
N THR A 15 -17.94 1.69 -12.82
CA THR A 15 -19.17 0.99 -13.25
C THR A 15 -19.93 1.70 -14.35
N VAL A 16 -19.98 3.05 -14.34
CA VAL A 16 -20.66 3.83 -15.39
C VAL A 16 -19.91 3.70 -16.71
N ILE A 17 -18.58 3.84 -16.72
CA ILE A 17 -17.75 3.62 -17.92
C ILE A 17 -17.98 2.19 -18.44
N PHE A 18 -18.07 1.22 -17.53
CA PHE A 18 -18.31 -0.18 -17.85
C PHE A 18 -19.66 -0.39 -18.54
N MET A 19 -20.74 0.18 -18.01
CA MET A 19 -22.06 0.15 -18.63
C MET A 19 -22.04 0.78 -20.03
N VAL A 20 -21.45 1.96 -20.17
CA VAL A 20 -21.41 2.68 -21.45
C VAL A 20 -20.69 1.85 -22.52
N VAL A 21 -19.55 1.24 -22.18
CA VAL A 21 -18.81 0.37 -23.10
C VAL A 21 -19.61 -0.89 -23.44
N PHE A 22 -20.27 -1.52 -22.45
CA PHE A 22 -21.08 -2.71 -22.66
C PHE A 22 -22.27 -2.44 -23.60
N PHE A 23 -23.04 -1.38 -23.33
CA PHE A 23 -24.19 -1.01 -24.15
C PHE A 23 -23.80 -0.53 -25.56
N SER A 24 -22.65 0.15 -25.70
CA SER A 24 -22.17 0.58 -27.01
C SER A 24 -21.72 -0.57 -27.91
N LYS A 25 -21.06 -1.61 -27.34
CA LYS A 25 -20.54 -2.75 -28.11
C LYS A 25 -21.59 -3.83 -28.43
N SER A 26 -22.60 -3.99 -27.56
CA SER A 26 -23.70 -4.95 -27.74
C SER A 26 -24.53 -4.68 -29.02
N ARG A 27 -24.51 -3.46 -29.55
CA ARG A 27 -25.23 -3.10 -30.79
C ARG A 27 -24.52 -3.50 -32.09
N GLU A 28 -23.21 -3.73 -32.08
CA GLU A 28 -22.41 -3.98 -33.31
C GLU A 28 -21.83 -5.41 -33.41
N LYS A 29 -21.68 -6.12 -32.28
CA LYS A 29 -21.09 -7.48 -32.24
C LYS A 29 -22.02 -8.47 -31.55
N GLY A 30 -21.92 -9.75 -31.92
CA GLY A 30 -22.65 -10.83 -31.24
C GLY A 30 -22.34 -10.87 -29.74
N ASP A 31 -23.34 -11.25 -28.95
CA ASP A 31 -23.33 -11.15 -27.47
C ASP A 31 -22.07 -11.80 -26.86
N GLU A 32 -21.67 -12.96 -27.39
CA GLU A 32 -20.51 -13.74 -26.93
C GLU A 32 -19.16 -13.01 -27.12
N ASP A 33 -18.98 -12.29 -28.23
CA ASP A 33 -17.77 -11.51 -28.50
C ASP A 33 -17.66 -10.30 -27.57
N VAL A 34 -18.81 -9.69 -27.21
CA VAL A 34 -18.85 -8.56 -26.29
C VAL A 34 -18.46 -9.01 -24.88
N PHE A 35 -19.02 -10.11 -24.39
CA PHE A 35 -18.66 -10.68 -23.09
C PHE A 35 -17.17 -11.01 -22.98
N LYS A 36 -16.59 -11.63 -24.03
CA LYS A 36 -15.17 -11.94 -24.06
C LYS A 36 -14.31 -10.68 -24.00
N SER A 37 -14.62 -9.66 -24.79
CA SER A 37 -13.92 -8.37 -24.78
C SER A 37 -13.93 -7.75 -23.39
N VAL A 38 -15.12 -7.66 -22.81
CA VAL A 38 -15.36 -7.04 -21.50
C VAL A 38 -14.60 -7.77 -20.40
N TYR A 39 -14.60 -9.11 -20.42
CA TYR A 39 -13.81 -9.94 -19.49
C TYR A 39 -12.31 -9.66 -19.61
N VAL A 40 -11.77 -9.63 -20.83
CA VAL A 40 -10.34 -9.35 -21.06
C VAL A 40 -9.95 -7.99 -20.52
N TYR A 41 -10.77 -6.96 -20.76
CA TYR A 41 -10.51 -5.61 -20.24
C TYR A 41 -10.59 -5.54 -18.72
N LEU A 42 -11.50 -6.28 -18.07
CA LEU A 42 -11.56 -6.37 -16.60
C LEU A 42 -10.30 -6.98 -16.01
N VAL A 43 -9.85 -8.09 -16.57
CA VAL A 43 -8.64 -8.76 -16.07
C VAL A 43 -7.42 -7.85 -16.26
N LEU A 44 -7.32 -7.19 -17.42
CA LEU A 44 -6.25 -6.21 -17.67
C LEU A 44 -6.32 -5.01 -16.74
N PHE A 45 -7.52 -4.52 -16.42
CA PHE A 45 -7.71 -3.43 -15.48
C PHE A 45 -7.34 -3.84 -14.05
N ALA A 46 -7.81 -4.99 -13.59
CA ALA A 46 -7.50 -5.50 -12.25
C ALA A 46 -6.00 -5.74 -12.05
N THR A 47 -5.33 -6.34 -13.06
CA THR A 47 -3.88 -6.55 -13.03
C THR A 47 -3.11 -5.23 -13.07
N LEU A 48 -3.56 -4.24 -13.85
CA LEU A 48 -2.98 -2.89 -13.85
C LEU A 48 -3.09 -2.22 -12.48
N MET A 49 -4.26 -2.25 -11.86
CA MET A 49 -4.49 -1.70 -10.52
C MET A 49 -3.60 -2.36 -9.46
N MET A 50 -3.42 -3.68 -9.56
CA MET A 50 -2.55 -4.45 -8.67
C MET A 50 -1.08 -4.04 -8.80
N VAL A 51 -0.59 -3.87 -10.04
CA VAL A 51 0.78 -3.41 -10.32
C VAL A 51 1.00 -1.96 -9.85
N ILE A 52 0.04 -1.06 -10.05
CA ILE A 52 0.12 0.32 -9.56
C ILE A 52 0.20 0.35 -8.03
N GLY A 53 -0.68 -0.40 -7.35
CA GLY A 53 -0.66 -0.50 -5.88
C GLY A 53 0.64 -1.08 -5.33
N GLY A 54 1.18 -2.12 -5.98
CA GLY A 54 2.49 -2.68 -5.67
C GLY A 54 3.61 -1.68 -5.91
N GLY A 55 3.59 -0.94 -7.02
CA GLY A 55 4.61 0.07 -7.37
C GLY A 55 4.71 1.18 -6.33
N ILE A 56 3.59 1.80 -5.96
CA ILE A 56 3.55 2.83 -4.91
C ILE A 56 4.10 2.28 -3.59
N SER A 57 3.73 1.04 -3.26
CA SER A 57 4.17 0.39 -2.02
C SER A 57 5.67 0.06 -1.99
N VAL A 58 6.28 -0.25 -3.14
CA VAL A 58 7.74 -0.39 -3.27
C VAL A 58 8.43 0.94 -2.97
N PHE A 59 7.96 2.05 -3.57
CA PHE A 59 8.56 3.36 -3.33
C PHE A 59 8.45 3.81 -1.88
N MET A 60 7.30 3.57 -1.23
CA MET A 60 7.13 3.85 0.20
C MET A 60 8.10 3.02 1.05
N ALA A 61 8.18 1.71 0.80
CA ALA A 61 9.09 0.84 1.54
C ALA A 61 10.57 1.27 1.39
N VAL A 62 10.99 1.65 0.18
CA VAL A 62 12.36 2.15 -0.04
C VAL A 62 12.58 3.49 0.67
N ALA A 63 11.61 4.39 0.63
CA ALA A 63 11.68 5.66 1.35
C ALA A 63 11.82 5.44 2.87
N ASP A 64 11.04 4.53 3.43
CA ASP A 64 11.08 4.18 4.87
C ASP A 64 12.41 3.49 5.26
N MET A 65 13.07 2.79 4.32
CA MET A 65 14.41 2.24 4.55
C MET A 65 15.51 3.30 4.52
N VAL A 66 15.41 4.29 3.63
CA VAL A 66 16.43 5.34 3.47
C VAL A 66 16.27 6.46 4.51
N SER A 67 15.02 6.79 4.84
CA SER A 67 14.68 7.84 5.78
C SER A 67 13.55 7.34 6.69
N PRO A 68 13.87 6.51 7.70
CA PRO A 68 12.88 6.04 8.67
C PRO A 68 12.23 7.25 9.34
N GLN A 69 10.90 7.27 9.38
CA GLN A 69 10.14 8.24 10.18
C GLN A 69 10.22 7.85 11.67
N GLY A 70 11.44 7.88 12.22
CA GLY A 70 11.75 7.36 13.55
C GLY A 70 11.15 8.16 14.70
N TYR A 71 11.36 7.63 15.91
CA TYR A 71 10.88 8.14 17.19
C TYR A 71 10.97 9.68 17.33
N TYR A 72 9.80 10.34 17.39
CA TYR A 72 9.67 11.81 17.41
C TYR A 72 9.89 12.45 18.78
N GLN A 73 9.95 11.67 19.85
CA GLN A 73 10.05 12.20 21.21
C GLN A 73 11.50 12.57 21.52
N SER A 74 11.72 13.81 21.97
CA SER A 74 13.04 14.27 22.40
C SER A 74 13.47 13.59 23.70
N PHE A 75 14.76 13.48 23.96
CA PHE A 75 15.27 12.95 25.23
C PHE A 75 14.72 13.71 26.45
N GLN A 76 14.55 15.04 26.34
CA GLN A 76 14.01 15.84 27.45
C GLN A 76 12.55 15.50 27.74
N GLU A 77 11.74 15.33 26.70
CA GLU A 77 10.34 14.92 26.83
C GLU A 77 10.23 13.49 27.38
N TYR A 78 11.14 12.59 26.98
CA TYR A 78 11.25 11.24 27.53
C TYR A 78 11.61 11.27 29.02
N LYS A 79 12.59 12.11 29.39
CA LYS A 79 13.03 12.32 30.77
C LYS A 79 11.89 12.85 31.63
N GLU A 80 11.16 13.87 31.18
CA GLU A 80 10.01 14.42 31.91
C GLU A 80 8.90 13.38 32.10
N MET A 81 8.59 12.58 31.08
CA MET A 81 7.61 11.51 31.18
C MET A 81 8.00 10.43 32.20
N ARG A 82 9.29 10.11 32.31
CA ARG A 82 9.81 9.08 33.24
C ARG A 82 10.11 9.59 34.66
N ARG A 83 10.04 10.90 34.89
CA ARG A 83 10.26 11.50 36.22
C ARG A 83 9.13 11.26 37.21
N TYR A 84 7.92 10.96 36.74
CA TYR A 84 6.75 10.76 37.62
C TYR A 84 6.25 9.31 37.52
N ASP A 85 6.06 8.66 38.66
CA ASP A 85 5.38 7.35 38.75
C ASP A 85 3.86 7.49 38.48
N GLN A 86 3.16 6.38 38.26
CA GLN A 86 1.70 6.26 38.19
C GLN A 86 0.98 6.87 39.41
N LYS A 87 1.67 7.04 40.54
CA LYS A 87 1.17 7.71 41.75
C LYS A 87 1.53 9.20 41.83
N GLY A 88 2.22 9.75 40.84
CA GLY A 88 2.65 11.15 40.80
C GLY A 88 3.89 11.48 41.63
N GLU A 89 4.56 10.48 42.20
CA GLU A 89 5.80 10.67 42.97
C GLU A 89 7.01 10.83 42.04
N VAL A 90 7.94 11.72 42.42
CA VAL A 90 9.18 11.97 41.69
C VAL A 90 10.09 10.76 41.84
N LYS A 91 10.40 10.10 40.73
CA LYS A 91 11.30 8.96 40.68
C LYS A 91 12.72 9.44 40.38
N ASP A 92 13.63 9.26 41.32
CA ASP A 92 15.06 9.59 41.13
C ASP A 92 15.74 8.48 40.35
N ILE A 93 15.66 8.56 39.01
CA ILE A 93 16.38 7.67 38.10
C ILE A 93 17.65 8.40 37.65
N SER A 94 18.80 7.73 37.74
CA SER A 94 20.06 8.31 37.25
C SER A 94 19.96 8.65 35.76
N GLU A 95 20.50 9.80 35.36
CA GLU A 95 20.46 10.28 33.99
C GLU A 95 21.14 9.33 32.99
N ASP A 96 22.22 8.64 33.40
CA ASP A 96 22.89 7.62 32.58
C ASP A 96 21.98 6.44 32.22
N LEU A 97 21.16 5.99 33.18
CA LEU A 97 20.17 4.93 32.92
C LEU A 97 19.05 5.40 32.00
N LEU A 98 18.58 6.64 32.15
CA LEU A 98 17.54 7.21 31.27
C LEU A 98 18.04 7.39 29.84
N GLN A 99 19.28 7.84 29.67
CA GLN A 99 19.90 7.98 28.35
C GLN A 99 20.04 6.62 27.67
N LYS A 100 20.54 5.60 28.40
CA LYS A 100 20.66 4.24 27.86
C LYS A 100 19.31 3.64 27.47
N GLU A 101 18.27 3.86 28.27
CA GLU A 101 16.93 3.38 27.94
C GLU A 101 16.36 4.11 26.71
N TYR A 102 16.55 5.43 26.62
CA TYR A 102 16.16 6.21 25.44
C TYR A 102 16.86 5.75 24.17
N ASP A 103 18.19 5.60 24.21
CA ASP A 103 18.99 5.16 23.07
C ASP A 103 18.58 3.75 22.62
N TYR A 104 18.27 2.87 23.59
CA TYR A 104 17.74 1.53 23.29
C TYR A 104 16.38 1.59 22.59
N ILE A 105 15.46 2.44 23.05
CA ILE A 105 14.12 2.59 22.46
C ILE A 105 14.24 3.15 21.03
N VAL A 106 15.02 4.20 20.83
CA VAL A 106 15.23 4.80 19.50
C VAL A 106 15.84 3.76 18.54
N LYS A 107 16.80 2.98 19.03
CA LYS A 107 17.42 1.92 18.23
C LYS A 107 16.42 0.80 17.87
N ASP A 108 15.67 0.29 18.84
CA ASP A 108 14.67 -0.77 18.60
C ASP A 108 13.58 -0.31 17.64
N ASP A 109 13.11 0.93 17.77
CA ASP A 109 12.10 1.51 16.88
C ASP A 109 12.61 1.59 15.44
N ASN A 110 13.81 2.10 15.23
CA ASN A 110 14.46 2.13 13.92
C ASN A 110 14.63 0.72 13.32
N GLU A 111 15.08 -0.26 14.12
CA GLU A 111 15.22 -1.65 13.67
C GLU A 111 13.87 -2.27 13.29
N ARG A 112 12.81 -1.96 14.03
CA ARG A 112 11.45 -2.42 13.73
C ARG A 112 10.93 -1.81 12.45
N MET A 113 11.12 -0.51 12.24
CA MET A 113 10.75 0.17 11.00
C MET A 113 11.47 -0.42 9.79
N GLU A 114 12.78 -0.66 9.91
CA GLU A 114 13.56 -1.28 8.83
C GLU A 114 13.04 -2.68 8.48
N LYS A 115 12.73 -3.52 9.50
CA LYS A 115 12.14 -4.85 9.29
C LYS A 115 10.76 -4.76 8.62
N GLN A 116 9.93 -3.80 9.03
CA GLN A 116 8.62 -3.56 8.43
C GLN A 116 8.75 -3.12 6.97
N ALA A 117 9.65 -2.20 6.68
CA ALA A 117 9.91 -1.73 5.33
C ALA A 117 10.41 -2.86 4.42
N LYS A 118 11.32 -3.72 4.89
CA LYS A 118 11.75 -4.94 4.16
C LYS A 118 10.58 -5.88 3.88
N ASN A 119 9.73 -6.14 4.87
CA ASN A 119 8.54 -6.97 4.70
C ASN A 119 7.56 -6.36 3.69
N GLN A 120 7.35 -5.05 3.76
CA GLN A 120 6.50 -4.33 2.82
C GLN A 120 7.06 -4.41 1.40
N LEU A 121 8.36 -4.26 1.23
CA LEU A 121 9.03 -4.39 -0.07
C LEU A 121 8.76 -5.76 -0.70
N ILE A 122 8.97 -6.85 0.05
CA ILE A 122 8.73 -8.22 -0.43
C ILE A 122 7.26 -8.42 -0.82
N LYS A 123 6.32 -7.98 0.02
CA LYS A 123 4.88 -8.06 -0.27
C LYS A 123 4.52 -7.28 -1.54
N SER A 124 5.06 -6.08 -1.68
CA SER A 124 4.81 -5.19 -2.81
C SER A 124 5.33 -5.76 -4.12
N LEU A 125 6.49 -6.41 -4.10
CA LEU A 125 7.01 -7.17 -5.24
C LEU A 125 6.10 -8.34 -5.61
N GLY A 126 5.53 -9.04 -4.63
CA GLY A 126 4.50 -10.06 -4.87
C GLY A 126 3.29 -9.50 -5.62
N PHE A 127 2.80 -8.33 -5.22
CA PHE A 127 1.71 -7.61 -5.90
C PHE A 127 2.06 -7.18 -7.33
N ILE A 128 3.34 -7.05 -7.70
CA ILE A 128 3.75 -6.72 -9.07
C ILE A 128 3.97 -8.00 -9.88
N ILE A 129 4.67 -8.99 -9.32
CA ILE A 129 5.14 -10.17 -10.05
C ILE A 129 3.99 -11.13 -10.35
N ILE A 130 3.06 -11.35 -9.42
CA ILE A 130 1.94 -12.28 -9.58
C ILE A 130 0.99 -11.89 -10.74
N PRO A 131 0.56 -10.61 -10.90
CA PRO A 131 -0.33 -10.25 -12.00
C PRO A 131 0.36 -10.14 -13.36
N LEU A 132 1.68 -10.02 -13.43
CA LEU A 132 2.41 -9.83 -14.71
C LEU A 132 2.19 -10.98 -15.72
N PRO A 133 2.30 -12.28 -15.35
CA PRO A 133 1.99 -13.38 -16.26
C PRO A 133 0.56 -13.32 -16.80
N VAL A 134 -0.40 -13.01 -15.93
CA VAL A 134 -1.81 -12.86 -16.30
C VAL A 134 -1.97 -11.69 -17.28
N PHE A 135 -1.37 -10.53 -16.97
CA PHE A 135 -1.38 -9.37 -17.82
C PHE A 135 -0.81 -9.67 -19.21
N PHE A 136 0.36 -10.32 -19.30
CA PHE A 136 0.96 -10.66 -20.58
C PHE A 136 0.10 -11.63 -21.40
N TYR A 137 -0.50 -12.63 -20.76
CA TYR A 137 -1.40 -13.57 -21.42
C TYR A 137 -2.63 -12.85 -22.01
N PHE A 138 -3.35 -12.09 -21.18
CA PHE A 138 -4.56 -11.39 -21.60
C PHE A 138 -4.28 -10.24 -22.59
N ASN A 139 -3.15 -9.54 -22.44
CA ASN A 139 -2.77 -8.49 -23.39
C ASN A 139 -2.39 -9.08 -24.75
N ARG A 140 -1.75 -10.27 -24.78
CA ARG A 140 -1.50 -10.99 -26.03
C ARG A 140 -2.80 -11.44 -26.68
N MET A 141 -3.76 -11.95 -25.91
CA MET A 141 -5.08 -12.34 -26.42
C MET A 141 -5.81 -11.14 -27.04
N ARG A 142 -5.81 -9.99 -26.35
CA ARG A 142 -6.36 -8.73 -26.87
C ARG A 142 -5.71 -8.30 -28.19
N ARG A 143 -4.37 -8.34 -28.28
CA ARG A 143 -3.64 -7.93 -29.49
C ARG A 143 -3.88 -8.81 -30.71
N LYS A 144 -4.20 -10.09 -30.51
CA LYS A 144 -4.49 -11.03 -31.61
C LYS A 144 -5.90 -10.90 -32.18
N GLY A 145 -6.73 -9.98 -31.68
CA GLY A 145 -8.14 -9.88 -32.08
C GLY A 145 -9.00 -11.04 -31.57
N ASN A 146 -8.48 -11.83 -30.63
CA ASN A 146 -9.21 -12.93 -29.99
C ASN A 146 -10.02 -12.46 -28.77
N ALA A 147 -10.25 -11.15 -28.66
CA ALA A 147 -10.97 -10.46 -27.61
C ALA A 147 -12.05 -9.57 -28.21
#